data_AF-A0A4S2RTJ6-F1
#
_entry.id   AF-A0A4S2RTJ6-F1
#
_cell.length_a   1.000
_cell.length_b   1.000
_cell.length_c   1.000
_cell.angle_alpha   90.00
_cell.angle_beta   90.00
_cell.angle_gamma   90.00
#
_symmetry.space_group_name_H-M   'P 1'
#
loop_
_entity.id
_entity.type
_entity.pdbx_description
1 polymer ?
#
loop_
_entity_poly.entity_id
_entity_poly.type
_entity_poly.pdbx_seq_one_letter_code
_entity_poly.pdbx_strand_id
1 'polypeptide(L)'
;MPKPPGTEPAAYNVLVIGSGFGGSVAALRLAEKGYTVTVIEAGRRFADEDFATSPWQLGRLLWAPRLGLHGIMRVHLRRRLLALTGVGVGGGSLAYAAVHYRPAPEAFGAEGWDPAVDWATELVPHYDEAERMLGTTTAPGMSAGDLLLQKTAVELGVGATFHHTRVGIRFGPPGQSTGDPYFAGQGPARKGCTQCGQCTSGCPTGAKNTLTKNYLHLAERAGVKIRPLTTAVALHPQPDGTWQVQTLRTVLDHGIPRRRREVLTAGEVVLAAGAWGTTELLHRSRPHLPLLSPALGTRTCTNREVITAASAPGFDTGPGPAITSAIRPTPTTLLQLCRVGPGTHPLAAALRPFPLPFRAFGRRTALLFTMELRNSALTSHYRPRLFGRRLVFRPGTIRPEPVRSPSAETVTRTYAAAIRGRARRLWTTLLRVPVTAHLMGGCPLGTDPAHSVADPYHRVHGYPTLHVTDASAIPGNLGHNPSLTITAMAERALDAWPLAGARDLRPHQDEPYRSLTPLKAPTVPCQTTRSSSTSAAPASSPASPPACCRPATSPSTASPAAACSPAACSSPPSSSTPPATAPARPAPPLSAPTTAPTAAGSSSPATSANPATPPGAPTSSTPPPPGSPPAGIPTT
;
A
#
# COMPACT_ATOMS: atom_id res chain seq x y z
N MET A 1 33.37 -8.32 -14.46
CA MET A 1 34.08 -8.87 -15.65
C MET A 1 33.48 -8.26 -16.90
N PRO A 2 34.21 -8.16 -18.03
CA PRO A 2 33.62 -7.85 -19.33
C PRO A 2 32.61 -8.95 -19.73
N LYS A 3 31.55 -8.59 -20.48
CA LYS A 3 30.56 -9.56 -20.97
C LYS A 3 31.17 -10.40 -22.10
N PRO A 4 31.04 -11.74 -22.13
CA PRO A 4 31.59 -12.56 -23.21
C PRO A 4 30.92 -12.24 -24.55
N PRO A 5 31.69 -12.18 -25.66
CA PRO A 5 31.16 -11.87 -26.99
C PRO A 5 30.18 -12.96 -27.45
N GLY A 6 29.13 -12.54 -28.16
CA GLY A 6 28.06 -13.43 -28.67
C GLY A 6 26.83 -13.55 -27.78
N THR A 7 26.82 -12.95 -26.58
CA THR A 7 25.59 -12.87 -25.75
C THR A 7 24.74 -11.67 -26.16
N GLU A 8 23.55 -11.92 -26.73
CA GLU A 8 22.61 -10.85 -27.11
C GLU A 8 22.32 -9.86 -25.96
N PRO A 9 21.98 -8.59 -26.25
CA PRO A 9 21.52 -7.66 -25.23
C PRO A 9 20.26 -8.19 -24.55
N ALA A 10 20.16 -8.08 -23.22
CA ALA A 10 18.94 -8.44 -22.52
C ALA A 10 17.78 -7.58 -23.03
N ALA A 11 16.69 -8.22 -23.49
CA ALA A 11 15.54 -7.57 -24.12
C ALA A 11 14.85 -6.50 -23.23
N TYR A 12 15.13 -6.51 -21.93
CA TYR A 12 14.79 -5.47 -20.97
C TYR A 12 16.04 -5.12 -20.15
N ASN A 13 16.32 -3.84 -19.90
CA ASN A 13 17.37 -3.48 -18.93
C ASN A 13 16.87 -3.79 -17.51
N VAL A 14 15.72 -3.21 -17.12
CA VAL A 14 15.07 -3.52 -15.83
C VAL A 14 13.64 -4.03 -16.04
N LEU A 15 13.34 -5.17 -15.43
CA LEU A 15 12.00 -5.76 -15.42
C LEU A 15 11.38 -5.67 -14.01
N VAL A 16 10.37 -4.80 -13.87
CA VAL A 16 9.62 -4.63 -12.62
C VAL A 16 8.44 -5.61 -12.60
N ILE A 17 8.33 -6.42 -11.55
CA ILE A 17 7.30 -7.45 -11.41
C ILE A 17 6.23 -6.96 -10.41
N GLY A 18 5.13 -6.43 -10.94
CA GLY A 18 4.01 -5.89 -10.17
C GLY A 18 3.95 -4.36 -10.21
N SER A 19 2.74 -3.81 -10.26
CA SER A 19 2.49 -2.35 -10.41
C SER A 19 1.90 -1.68 -9.17
N GLY A 20 2.13 -2.26 -7.98
CA GLY A 20 1.81 -1.63 -6.69
C GLY A 20 2.81 -0.51 -6.32
N PHE A 21 2.67 0.06 -5.12
CA PHE A 21 3.43 1.23 -4.65
C PHE A 21 4.93 1.18 -4.98
N GLY A 22 5.65 0.17 -4.47
CA GLY A 22 7.08 0.00 -4.74
C GLY A 22 7.44 -0.19 -6.21
N GLY A 23 6.59 -0.87 -6.98
CA GLY A 23 6.79 -1.10 -8.41
C GLY A 23 6.54 0.15 -9.25
N SER A 24 5.62 1.02 -8.81
CA SER A 24 5.38 2.31 -9.45
C SER A 24 6.47 3.34 -9.15
N VAL A 25 7.05 3.32 -7.94
CA VAL A 25 8.25 4.10 -7.62
C VAL A 25 9.43 3.60 -8.47
N ALA A 26 9.69 2.28 -8.46
CA ALA A 26 10.74 1.67 -9.29
C ALA A 26 10.60 2.01 -10.78
N ALA A 27 9.38 1.95 -11.32
CA ALA A 27 9.10 2.33 -12.70
C ALA A 27 9.50 3.78 -13.00
N LEU A 28 9.08 4.75 -12.18
CA LEU A 28 9.39 6.16 -12.42
C LEU A 28 10.89 6.46 -12.21
N ARG A 29 11.44 6.13 -11.03
CA ARG A 29 12.79 6.57 -10.64
C ARG A 29 13.89 5.96 -11.50
N LEU A 30 13.72 4.70 -11.95
CA LEU A 30 14.70 4.09 -12.84
C LEU A 30 14.65 4.70 -14.25
N ALA A 31 13.47 5.09 -14.74
CA ALA A 31 13.37 5.84 -15.99
C ALA A 31 13.97 7.25 -15.88
N GLU A 32 13.72 7.97 -14.77
CA GLU A 32 14.37 9.25 -14.46
C GLU A 32 15.90 9.13 -14.34
N LYS A 33 16.41 7.97 -13.91
CA LYS A 33 17.84 7.63 -13.85
C LYS A 33 18.40 7.02 -15.15
N GLY A 34 17.64 7.01 -16.24
CA GLY A 34 18.08 6.65 -17.60
C GLY A 34 17.96 5.17 -17.98
N TYR A 35 17.33 4.32 -17.15
CA TYR A 35 17.14 2.90 -17.46
C TYR A 35 15.94 2.64 -18.37
N THR A 36 16.06 1.70 -19.32
CA THR A 36 14.90 1.19 -20.07
C THR A 36 14.10 0.21 -19.21
N VAL A 37 12.99 0.66 -18.63
CA VAL A 37 12.14 -0.13 -17.72
C VAL A 37 10.93 -0.74 -18.44
N THR A 38 10.58 -1.98 -18.06
CA THR A 38 9.27 -2.58 -18.37
C THR A 38 8.64 -3.13 -17.10
N VAL A 39 7.33 -2.89 -16.91
CA VAL A 39 6.55 -3.41 -15.78
C VAL A 39 5.66 -4.54 -16.27
N ILE A 40 5.68 -5.70 -15.63
CA ILE A 40 4.68 -6.76 -15.83
C ILE A 40 3.67 -6.77 -14.69
N GLU A 41 2.37 -6.82 -15.01
CA GLU A 41 1.29 -6.80 -14.03
C GLU A 41 0.32 -7.97 -14.28
N ALA A 42 -0.04 -8.69 -13.22
CA ALA A 42 -0.89 -9.88 -13.32
C ALA A 42 -2.37 -9.54 -13.64
N GLY A 43 -2.84 -8.35 -13.23
CA GLY A 43 -4.19 -7.87 -13.51
C GLY A 43 -4.32 -7.06 -14.82
N ARG A 44 -5.53 -6.58 -15.12
CA ARG A 44 -5.80 -5.68 -16.26
C ARG A 44 -5.58 -4.21 -15.90
N ARG A 45 -5.59 -3.33 -16.90
CA ARG A 45 -5.81 -1.88 -16.69
C ARG A 45 -7.32 -1.63 -16.48
N PHE A 46 -7.65 -0.61 -15.70
CA PHE A 46 -9.01 -0.17 -15.40
C PHE A 46 -9.12 1.33 -15.70
N ALA A 47 -10.21 1.75 -16.36
CA ALA A 47 -10.66 3.14 -16.36
C ALA A 47 -11.42 3.46 -15.04
N ASP A 48 -11.85 4.70 -14.82
CA ASP A 48 -12.67 5.01 -13.63
C ASP A 48 -14.08 4.37 -13.75
N GLU A 49 -14.58 4.25 -14.98
CA GLU A 49 -15.87 3.70 -15.36
C GLU A 49 -15.91 2.15 -15.32
N ASP A 50 -14.75 1.50 -15.20
CA ASP A 50 -14.60 0.04 -15.03
C ASP A 50 -14.92 -0.44 -13.62
N PHE A 51 -14.84 0.45 -12.62
CA PHE A 51 -14.96 0.06 -11.20
C PHE A 51 -16.37 -0.40 -10.82
N ALA A 52 -16.48 -1.05 -9.66
CA ALA A 52 -17.75 -1.58 -9.17
C ALA A 52 -18.58 -0.45 -8.53
N THR A 53 -19.59 0.04 -9.25
CA THR A 53 -20.61 0.95 -8.70
C THR A 53 -21.63 0.22 -7.82
N SER A 54 -21.71 -1.11 -7.96
CA SER A 54 -22.65 -1.99 -7.26
C SER A 54 -21.98 -3.30 -6.86
N PRO A 55 -22.24 -3.86 -5.66
CA PRO A 55 -21.61 -5.08 -5.15
C PRO A 55 -21.99 -6.33 -5.96
N TRP A 56 -23.12 -6.29 -6.67
CA TRP A 56 -23.56 -7.37 -7.55
C TRP A 56 -22.64 -7.52 -8.78
N GLN A 57 -21.86 -6.49 -9.10
CA GLN A 57 -20.83 -6.52 -10.14
C GLN A 57 -19.56 -7.26 -9.66
N LEU A 58 -19.71 -8.48 -9.13
CA LEU A 58 -18.60 -9.26 -8.56
C LEU A 58 -17.44 -9.46 -9.55
N GLY A 59 -17.71 -9.53 -10.86
CA GLY A 59 -16.68 -9.60 -11.91
C GLY A 59 -15.83 -8.34 -12.08
N ARG A 60 -16.31 -7.16 -11.65
CA ARG A 60 -15.54 -5.90 -11.60
C ARG A 60 -14.74 -5.75 -10.30
N LEU A 61 -15.12 -6.48 -9.25
CA LEU A 61 -14.59 -6.32 -7.90
C LEU A 61 -13.62 -7.43 -7.49
N LEU A 62 -13.93 -8.69 -7.81
CA LEU A 62 -13.13 -9.86 -7.44
C LEU A 62 -12.26 -10.36 -8.60
N TRP A 63 -11.02 -10.74 -8.28
CA TRP A 63 -10.09 -11.37 -9.21
C TRP A 63 -10.05 -12.88 -8.99
N ALA A 64 -10.74 -13.62 -9.86
CA ALA A 64 -10.66 -15.06 -9.97
C ALA A 64 -10.79 -15.48 -11.46
N PRO A 65 -9.72 -15.34 -12.27
CA PRO A 65 -9.77 -15.61 -13.72
C PRO A 65 -10.23 -17.01 -14.12
N ARG A 66 -10.09 -18.02 -13.25
CA ARG A 66 -10.63 -19.38 -13.46
C ARG A 66 -12.17 -19.45 -13.39
N LEU A 67 -12.81 -18.38 -12.93
CA LEU A 67 -14.26 -18.20 -12.81
C LEU A 67 -14.72 -16.99 -13.66
N GLY A 68 -13.91 -16.52 -14.62
CA GLY A 68 -14.18 -15.34 -15.44
C GLY A 68 -14.09 -13.98 -14.72
N LEU A 69 -13.85 -13.94 -13.41
CA LEU A 69 -13.85 -12.69 -12.62
C LEU A 69 -12.48 -11.97 -12.74
N HIS A 70 -12.49 -10.71 -13.19
CA HIS A 70 -11.29 -9.93 -13.52
C HIS A 70 -11.28 -8.54 -12.87
N GLY A 71 -11.76 -8.48 -11.62
CA GLY A 71 -11.85 -7.26 -10.81
C GLY A 71 -10.59 -6.87 -10.05
N ILE A 72 -10.67 -5.81 -9.25
CA ILE A 72 -9.51 -5.17 -8.62
C ILE A 72 -8.95 -5.85 -7.35
N MET A 73 -9.68 -6.79 -6.74
CA MET A 73 -9.34 -7.37 -5.43
C MET A 73 -9.27 -8.91 -5.48
N ARG A 74 -8.15 -9.47 -5.01
CA ARG A 74 -7.91 -10.91 -4.91
C ARG A 74 -7.99 -11.36 -3.45
N VAL A 75 -8.65 -12.49 -3.20
CA VAL A 75 -8.85 -13.06 -1.86
C VAL A 75 -7.96 -14.28 -1.66
N HIS A 76 -7.11 -14.26 -0.64
CA HIS A 76 -6.13 -15.31 -0.34
C HIS A 76 -6.46 -16.00 0.99
N LEU A 77 -7.25 -17.08 0.96
CA LEU A 77 -7.59 -17.86 2.15
C LEU A 77 -6.63 -19.03 2.41
N ARG A 78 -6.14 -19.16 3.65
CA ARG A 78 -5.37 -20.29 4.22
C ARG A 78 -5.73 -20.47 5.71
N ARG A 79 -5.37 -21.62 6.30
CA ARG A 79 -5.70 -22.02 7.69
C ARG A 79 -5.32 -21.00 8.81
N ARG A 80 -4.42 -20.04 8.54
CA ARG A 80 -3.99 -19.01 9.51
C ARG A 80 -4.10 -17.57 8.98
N LEU A 81 -4.67 -17.36 7.80
CA LEU A 81 -4.65 -16.06 7.13
C LEU A 81 -5.72 -15.97 6.04
N LEU A 82 -6.52 -14.89 6.07
CA LEU A 82 -7.27 -14.39 4.92
C LEU A 82 -6.71 -13.01 4.57
N ALA A 83 -5.91 -12.95 3.50
CA ALA A 83 -5.39 -11.69 2.99
C ALA A 83 -6.20 -11.19 1.79
N LEU A 84 -6.46 -9.88 1.76
CA LEU A 84 -7.06 -9.15 0.64
C LEU A 84 -5.94 -8.38 -0.06
N THR A 85 -5.77 -8.56 -1.36
CA THR A 85 -4.71 -7.90 -2.15
C THR A 85 -5.29 -7.21 -3.38
N GLY A 86 -4.76 -6.03 -3.72
CA GLY A 86 -5.10 -5.35 -4.97
C GLY A 86 -4.39 -5.98 -6.17
N VAL A 87 -5.03 -5.94 -7.33
CA VAL A 87 -4.53 -6.54 -8.59
C VAL A 87 -5.06 -5.76 -9.78
N GLY A 88 -4.19 -5.54 -10.78
CA GLY A 88 -4.46 -4.60 -11.86
C GLY A 88 -3.37 -3.53 -11.92
N VAL A 89 -3.34 -2.76 -13.01
CA VAL A 89 -2.35 -1.67 -13.16
C VAL A 89 -2.59 -0.64 -12.06
N GLY A 90 -1.61 -0.47 -11.16
CA GLY A 90 -1.72 0.32 -9.93
C GLY A 90 -2.00 -0.48 -8.65
N GLY A 91 -2.09 -1.81 -8.75
CA GLY A 91 -2.13 -2.76 -7.63
C GLY A 91 -3.06 -2.37 -6.47
N GLY A 92 -2.50 -2.32 -5.26
CA GLY A 92 -3.21 -1.96 -4.02
C GLY A 92 -3.94 -0.61 -4.07
N SER A 93 -3.45 0.36 -4.85
CA SER A 93 -4.05 1.70 -4.89
C SER A 93 -5.46 1.72 -5.49
N LEU A 94 -5.79 0.73 -6.33
CA LEU A 94 -7.14 0.54 -6.87
C LEU A 94 -8.16 0.28 -5.76
N ALA A 95 -7.80 -0.54 -4.76
CA ALA A 95 -8.69 -1.04 -3.71
C ALA A 95 -8.45 -0.46 -2.29
N TYR A 96 -7.40 0.35 -2.06
CA TYR A 96 -7.19 0.98 -0.75
C TYR A 96 -8.11 2.19 -0.49
N ALA A 97 -8.26 2.56 0.78
CA ALA A 97 -9.00 3.74 1.23
C ALA A 97 -8.25 5.07 1.04
N ALA A 98 -7.03 5.05 0.49
CA ALA A 98 -6.14 6.20 0.31
C ALA A 98 -5.71 6.92 1.60
N VAL A 99 -5.55 6.19 2.71
CA VAL A 99 -5.13 6.75 4.01
C VAL A 99 -3.63 6.66 4.18
N HIS A 100 -2.99 7.76 4.59
CA HIS A 100 -1.54 7.88 4.74
C HIS A 100 -1.19 8.28 6.18
N TYR A 101 -0.31 7.51 6.82
CA TYR A 101 0.27 7.83 8.12
C TYR A 101 1.78 7.62 8.05
N ARG A 102 2.53 8.55 8.65
CA ARG A 102 3.92 8.28 9.04
C ARG A 102 3.87 7.47 10.34
N PRO A 103 4.59 6.34 10.47
CA PRO A 103 4.81 5.69 11.76
C PRO A 103 5.55 6.62 12.72
N ALA A 104 5.32 6.46 14.02
CA ALA A 104 6.13 7.12 15.04
C ALA A 104 7.50 6.41 15.16
N PRO A 105 8.57 7.08 15.63
CA PRO A 105 9.94 6.54 15.61
C PRO A 105 10.08 5.15 16.27
N GLU A 106 9.30 4.87 17.31
CA GLU A 106 9.32 3.62 18.07
C GLU A 106 8.86 2.42 17.23
N ALA A 107 8.12 2.66 16.13
CA ALA A 107 7.73 1.60 15.19
C ALA A 107 8.91 1.05 14.38
N PHE A 108 10.01 1.80 14.28
CA PHE A 108 11.27 1.40 13.64
C PHE A 108 12.27 0.79 14.63
N GLY A 109 12.09 1.00 15.94
CA GLY A 109 12.81 0.28 17.00
C GLY A 109 12.24 -1.12 17.31
N ALA A 110 11.25 -1.59 16.54
CA ALA A 110 10.62 -2.88 16.74
C ALA A 110 11.44 -4.05 16.15
N GLU A 111 11.31 -5.24 16.74
CA GLU A 111 12.00 -6.47 16.28
C GLU A 111 11.89 -6.66 14.75
N GLY A 112 13.04 -6.93 14.11
CA GLY A 112 13.14 -7.21 12.68
C GLY A 112 13.52 -6.01 11.81
N TRP A 113 13.40 -4.77 12.32
CA TRP A 113 14.16 -3.67 11.73
C TRP A 113 15.64 -3.81 12.11
N ASP A 114 16.53 -3.62 11.14
CA ASP A 114 17.97 -3.74 11.37
C ASP A 114 18.50 -2.47 12.07
N PRO A 115 19.16 -2.58 13.25
CA PRO A 115 19.68 -1.44 14.01
C PRO A 115 20.93 -0.79 13.40
N ALA A 116 21.52 -1.35 12.34
CA ALA A 116 22.62 -0.72 11.59
C ALA A 116 22.14 0.47 10.73
N VAL A 117 20.84 0.76 10.70
CA VAL A 117 20.20 1.82 9.91
C VAL A 117 19.25 2.61 10.81
N ASP A 118 19.38 3.94 10.83
CA ASP A 118 18.35 4.79 11.43
C ASP A 118 17.18 4.96 10.46
N TRP A 119 16.33 3.94 10.40
CA TRP A 119 15.11 3.93 9.58
C TRP A 119 14.14 5.07 9.91
N ALA A 120 14.18 5.60 11.14
CA ALA A 120 13.28 6.68 11.56
C ALA A 120 13.72 8.00 10.92
N THR A 121 15.01 8.33 10.97
CA THR A 121 15.59 9.54 10.35
C THR A 121 15.69 9.40 8.84
N GLU A 122 16.23 8.30 8.32
CA GLU A 122 16.49 8.16 6.88
C GLU A 122 15.21 8.16 6.04
N LEU A 123 14.09 7.67 6.56
CA LEU A 123 12.83 7.68 5.81
C LEU A 123 12.14 9.05 5.78
N VAL A 124 12.56 10.05 6.56
CA VAL A 124 11.90 11.39 6.61
C VAL A 124 11.77 12.05 5.24
N PRO A 125 12.86 12.32 4.47
CA PRO A 125 12.74 12.97 3.16
C PRO A 125 11.93 12.13 2.15
N HIS A 126 11.99 10.81 2.27
CA HIS A 126 11.23 9.90 1.42
C HIS A 126 9.74 9.82 1.82
N TYR A 127 9.40 10.08 3.08
CA TYR A 127 8.02 10.33 3.51
C TYR A 127 7.48 11.65 2.96
N ASP A 128 8.30 12.71 2.90
CA ASP A 128 7.90 14.00 2.31
C ASP A 128 7.59 13.85 0.81
N GLU A 129 8.48 13.21 0.06
CA GLU A 129 8.27 12.95 -1.37
C GLU A 129 7.10 11.98 -1.62
N ALA A 130 6.97 10.92 -0.81
CA ALA A 130 5.82 10.00 -0.90
C ALA A 130 4.49 10.71 -0.59
N GLU A 131 4.44 11.60 0.41
CA GLU A 131 3.23 12.37 0.71
C GLU A 131 2.87 13.35 -0.42
N ARG A 132 3.87 14.01 -1.02
CA ARG A 132 3.71 14.89 -2.20
C ARG A 132 3.18 14.10 -3.40
N MET A 133 3.84 13.01 -3.77
CA MET A 133 3.51 12.20 -4.95
C MET A 133 2.15 11.49 -4.82
N LEU A 134 1.81 11.03 -3.62
CA LEU A 134 0.47 10.47 -3.35
C LEU A 134 -0.61 11.55 -3.15
N GLY A 135 -0.26 12.84 -3.14
CA GLY A 135 -1.21 13.97 -3.10
C GLY A 135 -1.94 14.08 -1.76
N THR A 136 -1.17 13.96 -0.66
CA THR A 136 -1.67 13.78 0.70
C THR A 136 -2.21 15.07 1.31
N THR A 137 -3.45 15.03 1.82
CA THR A 137 -4.11 16.16 2.47
C THR A 137 -5.07 15.69 3.57
N THR A 138 -5.42 16.54 4.53
CA THR A 138 -6.35 16.19 5.61
C THR A 138 -7.78 16.01 5.07
N ALA A 139 -8.47 14.93 5.45
CA ALA A 139 -9.85 14.68 5.02
C ALA A 139 -10.82 15.76 5.59
N PRO A 140 -11.51 16.54 4.74
CA PRO A 140 -12.28 17.71 5.18
C PRO A 140 -13.70 17.35 5.62
N GLY A 141 -14.19 18.09 6.63
CA GLY A 141 -15.56 17.99 7.15
C GLY A 141 -15.80 16.77 8.03
N MET A 142 -16.88 16.81 8.80
CA MET A 142 -17.35 15.71 9.64
C MET A 142 -18.77 15.34 9.23
N SER A 143 -19.06 14.05 9.12
CA SER A 143 -20.42 13.54 9.01
C SER A 143 -20.91 12.96 10.34
N ALA A 144 -22.19 12.57 10.41
CA ALA A 144 -22.77 11.97 11.62
C ALA A 144 -21.92 10.83 12.21
N GLY A 145 -21.33 9.99 11.34
CA GLY A 145 -20.44 8.92 11.75
C GLY A 145 -19.15 9.39 12.44
N ASP A 146 -18.55 10.51 12.01
CA ASP A 146 -17.35 11.09 12.62
C ASP A 146 -17.69 11.72 13.98
N LEU A 147 -18.79 12.46 14.06
CA LEU A 147 -19.29 13.08 15.29
C LEU A 147 -19.57 12.01 16.36
N LEU A 148 -20.12 10.86 15.95
CA LEU A 148 -20.31 9.70 16.82
C LEU A 148 -18.99 9.05 17.24
N LEU A 149 -17.96 9.02 16.39
CA LEU A 149 -16.63 8.52 16.78
C LEU A 149 -15.96 9.47 17.78
N GLN A 150 -16.06 10.79 17.57
CA GLN A 150 -15.58 11.81 18.49
C GLN A 150 -16.27 11.71 19.86
N LYS A 151 -17.61 11.61 19.88
CA LYS A 151 -18.39 11.39 21.11
C LYS A 151 -17.99 10.08 21.81
N THR A 152 -17.84 8.99 21.06
CA THR A 152 -17.34 7.71 21.58
C THR A 152 -15.95 7.82 22.19
N ALA A 153 -15.06 8.65 21.62
CA ALA A 153 -13.72 8.88 22.14
C ALA A 153 -13.76 9.66 23.47
N VAL A 154 -14.60 10.69 23.56
CA VAL A 154 -14.81 11.47 24.79
C VAL A 154 -15.40 10.59 25.90
N GLU A 155 -16.44 9.80 25.60
CA GLU A 155 -17.05 8.83 26.54
C GLU A 155 -16.07 7.76 27.05
N LEU A 156 -15.01 7.46 26.29
CA LEU A 156 -13.96 6.50 26.65
C LEU A 156 -12.69 7.17 27.21
N GLY A 157 -12.71 8.47 27.51
CA GLY A 157 -11.56 9.21 28.06
C GLY A 157 -10.39 9.43 27.08
N VAL A 158 -10.56 9.06 25.80
CA VAL A 158 -9.54 9.16 24.74
C VAL A 158 -9.85 10.26 23.72
N GLY A 159 -10.72 11.22 24.08
CA GLY A 159 -11.21 12.29 23.20
C GLY A 159 -10.09 13.11 22.53
N ALA A 160 -9.01 13.39 23.26
CA ALA A 160 -7.82 14.09 22.76
C ALA A 160 -7.06 13.33 21.64
N THR A 161 -7.39 12.05 21.41
CA THR A 161 -6.80 11.24 20.31
C THR A 161 -7.61 11.30 19.01
N PHE A 162 -8.81 11.92 19.03
CA PHE A 162 -9.64 12.07 17.83
C PHE A 162 -9.00 13.05 16.84
N HIS A 163 -8.85 12.60 15.59
CA HIS A 163 -8.27 13.43 14.53
C HIS A 163 -8.81 13.03 13.16
N HIS A 164 -8.72 13.98 12.22
CA HIS A 164 -8.97 13.72 10.80
C HIS A 164 -7.79 12.97 10.17
N THR A 165 -8.09 11.99 9.32
CA THR A 165 -7.07 11.19 8.64
C THR A 165 -6.47 11.95 7.45
N ARG A 166 -5.15 11.86 7.26
CA ARG A 166 -4.47 12.30 6.03
C ARG A 166 -4.75 11.30 4.90
N VAL A 167 -5.12 11.79 3.71
CA VAL A 167 -5.54 10.97 2.58
C VAL A 167 -5.05 11.47 1.21
N GLY A 168 -4.80 10.54 0.28
CA GLY A 168 -4.47 10.79 -1.13
C GLY A 168 -5.71 10.96 -2.01
N ILE A 169 -6.53 11.98 -1.73
CA ILE A 169 -7.80 12.24 -2.42
C ILE A 169 -7.90 13.72 -2.77
N ARG A 170 -8.29 14.05 -4.00
CA ARG A 170 -8.54 15.43 -4.40
C ARG A 170 -9.88 15.93 -3.86
N PHE A 171 -9.82 16.92 -2.99
CA PHE A 171 -10.99 17.72 -2.58
C PHE A 171 -11.05 19.02 -3.41
N GLY A 172 -12.28 19.49 -3.61
CA GLY A 172 -12.63 20.54 -4.59
C GLY A 172 -14.10 20.34 -5.03
N PRO A 173 -14.61 21.14 -5.99
CA PRO A 173 -16.00 21.06 -6.43
C PRO A 173 -16.40 19.63 -6.85
N PRO A 174 -17.44 19.01 -6.23
CA PRO A 174 -17.76 17.60 -6.41
C PRO A 174 -17.97 17.20 -7.88
N GLY A 175 -17.22 16.19 -8.34
CA GLY A 175 -17.33 15.65 -9.70
C GLY A 175 -16.77 16.53 -10.82
N GLN A 176 -16.58 17.83 -10.62
CA GLN A 176 -16.03 18.74 -11.62
C GLN A 176 -14.55 18.44 -11.86
N SER A 177 -14.16 18.39 -13.14
CA SER A 177 -12.77 18.20 -13.54
C SER A 177 -11.96 19.47 -13.37
N THR A 178 -10.72 19.32 -12.91
CA THR A 178 -9.69 20.35 -12.87
C THR A 178 -8.43 19.80 -13.53
N GLY A 179 -7.50 20.67 -13.94
CA GLY A 179 -6.18 20.26 -14.44
C GLY A 179 -5.38 19.47 -13.41
N ASP A 180 -4.14 19.13 -13.75
CA ASP A 180 -3.21 18.47 -12.81
C ASP A 180 -2.96 19.36 -11.57
N PRO A 181 -3.29 18.89 -10.35
CA PRO A 181 -3.13 19.66 -9.12
C PRO A 181 -1.91 19.21 -8.29
N TYR A 182 -1.08 18.30 -8.80
CA TYR A 182 -0.03 17.63 -8.02
C TYR A 182 1.36 17.70 -8.67
N PHE A 183 1.45 17.81 -10.00
CA PHE A 183 2.71 17.69 -10.76
C PHE A 183 2.98 18.87 -11.71
N ALA A 184 2.40 20.05 -11.43
CA ALA A 184 2.61 21.29 -12.19
C ALA A 184 2.31 21.17 -13.71
N GLY A 185 1.24 20.46 -14.07
CA GLY A 185 0.82 20.24 -15.46
C GLY A 185 1.34 18.95 -16.08
N GLN A 186 2.15 18.18 -15.35
CA GLN A 186 2.75 16.93 -15.80
C GLN A 186 1.89 15.68 -15.54
N GLY A 187 0.86 15.81 -14.69
CA GLY A 187 -0.09 14.74 -14.41
C GLY A 187 -1.33 14.76 -15.31
N PRO A 188 -2.23 13.77 -15.13
CA PRO A 188 -3.57 13.84 -15.69
C PRO A 188 -4.45 14.79 -14.87
N ALA A 189 -5.60 15.19 -15.42
CA ALA A 189 -6.66 15.91 -14.71
C ALA A 189 -7.15 15.18 -13.44
N ARG A 190 -7.83 15.90 -12.53
CA ARG A 190 -8.53 15.33 -11.37
C ARG A 190 -9.93 15.93 -11.22
N LYS A 191 -10.92 15.06 -11.00
CA LYS A 191 -12.25 15.47 -10.56
C LYS A 191 -12.30 15.64 -9.03
N GLY A 192 -13.12 16.54 -8.50
CA GLY A 192 -13.33 16.70 -7.06
C GLY A 192 -14.07 15.51 -6.43
N CYS A 193 -13.71 15.14 -5.20
CA CYS A 193 -14.36 14.04 -4.47
C CYS A 193 -15.85 14.28 -4.22
N THR A 194 -16.71 13.36 -4.64
CA THR A 194 -18.17 13.37 -4.40
C THR A 194 -18.58 12.74 -3.07
N GLN A 195 -17.63 12.49 -2.16
CA GLN A 195 -17.89 11.95 -0.82
C GLN A 195 -18.74 10.65 -0.80
N CYS A 196 -18.54 9.78 -1.79
CA CYS A 196 -19.37 8.59 -2.00
C CYS A 196 -18.98 7.34 -1.18
N GLY A 197 -17.91 7.36 -0.38
CA GLY A 197 -17.50 6.21 0.44
C GLY A 197 -17.08 4.94 -0.31
N GLN A 198 -16.99 4.95 -1.65
CA GLN A 198 -16.71 3.76 -2.47
C GLN A 198 -15.21 3.43 -2.63
N CYS A 199 -14.30 4.16 -1.98
CA CYS A 199 -12.85 4.11 -2.25
C CYS A 199 -12.23 2.70 -2.28
N THR A 200 -12.78 1.75 -1.51
CA THR A 200 -12.33 0.34 -1.43
C THR A 200 -12.82 -0.55 -2.58
N SER A 201 -13.78 -0.12 -3.38
CA SER A 201 -14.32 -0.82 -4.57
C SER A 201 -13.83 -0.23 -5.90
N GLY A 202 -12.84 0.67 -5.85
CA GLY A 202 -12.46 1.55 -6.94
C GLY A 202 -13.12 2.93 -6.81
N CYS A 203 -12.56 3.96 -7.43
CA CYS A 203 -13.06 5.33 -7.31
C CYS A 203 -13.70 5.77 -8.63
N PRO A 204 -15.03 5.61 -8.83
CA PRO A 204 -15.68 5.85 -10.11
C PRO A 204 -15.71 7.33 -10.52
N THR A 205 -15.38 8.25 -9.61
CA THR A 205 -15.20 9.68 -9.91
C THR A 205 -13.76 10.05 -10.21
N GLY A 206 -12.80 9.14 -10.06
CA GLY A 206 -11.39 9.41 -10.33
C GLY A 206 -10.68 10.37 -9.39
N ALA A 207 -11.34 10.83 -8.31
CA ALA A 207 -10.80 11.78 -7.33
C ALA A 207 -9.71 11.19 -6.41
N LYS A 208 -9.67 9.86 -6.24
CA LYS A 208 -8.60 9.16 -5.51
C LYS A 208 -7.33 9.18 -6.35
N ASN A 209 -6.20 9.60 -5.76
CA ASN A 209 -4.92 9.69 -6.44
C ASN A 209 -4.25 8.30 -6.54
N THR A 210 -4.76 7.47 -7.46
CA THR A 210 -4.27 6.11 -7.71
C THR A 210 -2.94 6.11 -8.44
N LEU A 211 -2.20 5.00 -8.38
CA LEU A 211 -0.85 4.90 -8.97
C LEU A 211 -0.85 5.09 -10.50
N THR A 212 -1.94 4.71 -11.16
CA THR A 212 -2.26 5.01 -12.58
C THR A 212 -2.37 6.49 -12.92
N LYS A 213 -2.33 7.39 -11.93
CA LYS A 213 -2.54 8.84 -12.08
C LYS A 213 -1.40 9.68 -11.51
N ASN A 214 -0.49 9.10 -10.74
CA ASN A 214 0.75 9.72 -10.30
C ASN A 214 1.98 8.95 -10.85
N TYR A 215 2.65 8.14 -10.05
CA TYR A 215 3.88 7.42 -10.41
C TYR A 215 3.82 6.70 -11.76
N LEU A 216 2.80 5.87 -12.02
CA LEU A 216 2.72 5.13 -13.28
C LEU A 216 2.39 6.03 -14.47
N HIS A 217 1.62 7.12 -14.27
CA HIS A 217 1.35 8.07 -15.34
C HIS A 217 2.64 8.80 -15.76
N LEU A 218 3.43 9.25 -14.79
CA LEU A 218 4.72 9.90 -15.03
C LEU A 218 5.73 8.91 -15.62
N ALA A 219 5.76 7.67 -15.16
CA ALA A 219 6.61 6.61 -15.73
C ALA A 219 6.24 6.29 -17.19
N GLU A 220 4.95 6.18 -17.52
CA GLU A 220 4.51 5.96 -18.90
C GLU A 220 4.83 7.19 -19.79
N ARG A 221 4.76 8.42 -19.26
CA ARG A 221 5.27 9.63 -19.95
C ARG A 221 6.80 9.64 -20.11
N ALA A 222 7.54 9.00 -19.20
CA ALA A 222 8.98 8.76 -19.30
C ALA A 222 9.35 7.52 -20.16
N GLY A 223 8.39 6.94 -20.89
CA GLY A 223 8.61 5.84 -21.85
C GLY A 223 8.54 4.42 -21.27
N VAL A 224 8.19 4.26 -19.99
CA VAL A 224 8.08 2.94 -19.35
C VAL A 224 6.91 2.14 -19.92
N LYS A 225 7.19 0.90 -20.34
CA LYS A 225 6.19 0.03 -20.96
C LYS A 225 5.52 -0.85 -19.90
N ILE A 226 4.20 -0.70 -19.72
CA ILE A 226 3.41 -1.54 -18.80
C ILE A 226 2.71 -2.67 -19.57
N ARG A 227 3.00 -3.91 -19.18
CA ARG A 227 2.45 -5.16 -19.73
C ARG A 227 1.43 -5.78 -18.75
N PRO A 228 0.13 -5.43 -18.84
CA PRO A 228 -0.91 -6.06 -18.04
C PRO A 228 -1.13 -7.53 -18.41
N LEU A 229 -1.97 -8.22 -17.63
CA LEU A 229 -2.34 -9.62 -17.80
C LEU A 229 -1.16 -10.61 -17.85
N THR A 230 0.02 -10.21 -17.37
CA THR A 230 1.29 -10.94 -17.43
C THR A 230 1.74 -11.31 -16.02
N THR A 231 1.56 -12.57 -15.63
CA THR A 231 1.90 -13.08 -14.29
C THR A 231 3.27 -13.74 -14.28
N ALA A 232 4.25 -13.22 -13.54
CA ALA A 232 5.51 -13.93 -13.28
C ALA A 232 5.26 -15.24 -12.51
N VAL A 233 5.96 -16.32 -12.91
CA VAL A 233 5.83 -17.64 -12.28
C VAL A 233 7.13 -18.23 -11.76
N ALA A 234 8.29 -17.93 -12.36
CA ALA A 234 9.60 -18.33 -11.85
C ALA A 234 10.71 -17.35 -12.27
N LEU A 235 11.78 -17.29 -11.48
CA LEU A 235 13.01 -16.53 -11.72
C LEU A 235 14.17 -17.51 -11.91
N HIS A 236 14.99 -17.29 -12.95
CA HIS A 236 16.17 -18.10 -13.23
C HIS A 236 17.36 -17.17 -13.56
N PRO A 237 18.35 -17.01 -12.66
CA PRO A 237 19.59 -16.30 -13.00
C PRO A 237 20.35 -17.09 -14.08
N GLN A 238 21.04 -16.38 -14.97
CA GLN A 238 21.79 -16.94 -16.09
C GLN A 238 23.30 -16.77 -15.88
N PRO A 239 24.16 -17.61 -16.50
CA PRO A 239 25.61 -17.50 -16.37
C PRO A 239 26.21 -16.18 -16.89
N ASP A 240 25.50 -15.45 -17.76
CA ASP A 240 25.93 -14.13 -18.27
C ASP A 240 25.50 -12.96 -17.37
N GLY A 241 24.93 -13.25 -16.20
CA GLY A 241 24.43 -12.26 -15.23
C GLY A 241 23.00 -11.79 -15.47
N THR A 242 22.34 -12.22 -16.55
CA THR A 242 20.95 -11.85 -16.84
C THR A 242 19.94 -12.73 -16.08
N TRP A 243 18.66 -12.36 -16.17
CA TRP A 243 17.53 -13.03 -15.54
C TRP A 243 16.53 -13.50 -16.58
N GLN A 244 16.29 -14.81 -16.65
CA GLN A 244 15.10 -15.33 -17.33
C GLN A 244 13.92 -15.36 -16.35
N VAL A 245 12.93 -14.51 -16.60
CA VAL A 245 11.66 -14.48 -15.86
C VAL A 245 10.61 -15.25 -16.67
N GLN A 246 10.22 -16.43 -16.17
CA GLN A 246 9.10 -17.18 -16.74
C GLN A 246 7.79 -16.49 -16.38
N THR A 247 6.90 -16.34 -17.37
CA THR A 247 5.59 -15.69 -17.20
C THR A 247 4.45 -16.50 -17.81
N LEU A 248 3.24 -16.28 -17.29
CA LEU A 248 1.97 -16.66 -17.89
C LEU A 248 1.20 -15.40 -18.27
N ARG A 249 1.06 -15.16 -19.57
CA ARG A 249 0.29 -14.05 -20.13
C ARG A 249 -1.10 -14.53 -20.51
N THR A 250 -2.15 -13.90 -19.98
CA THR A 250 -3.51 -14.08 -20.48
C THR A 250 -3.69 -13.26 -21.75
N VAL A 251 -4.09 -13.92 -22.83
CA VAL A 251 -4.39 -13.32 -24.14
C VAL A 251 -5.81 -13.71 -24.55
N LEU A 252 -6.49 -12.86 -25.32
CA LEU A 252 -7.71 -13.25 -26.00
C LEU A 252 -7.34 -13.90 -27.33
N ASP A 253 -7.80 -15.12 -27.55
CA ASP A 253 -7.61 -15.90 -28.76
C ASP A 253 -9.00 -16.27 -29.28
N HIS A 254 -9.41 -15.66 -30.40
CA HIS A 254 -10.78 -15.76 -30.94
C HIS A 254 -11.86 -15.41 -29.87
N GLY A 255 -11.58 -14.41 -29.04
CA GLY A 255 -12.43 -14.00 -27.91
C GLY A 255 -12.29 -14.86 -26.63
N ILE A 256 -11.66 -16.03 -26.70
CA ILE A 256 -11.49 -16.97 -25.58
C ILE A 256 -10.21 -16.60 -24.80
N PRO A 257 -10.25 -16.44 -23.46
CA PRO A 257 -9.07 -16.12 -22.67
C PRO A 257 -8.14 -17.33 -22.50
N ARG A 258 -7.09 -17.41 -23.32
CA ARG A 258 -6.02 -18.43 -23.23
C ARG A 258 -4.81 -17.91 -22.46
N ARG A 259 -3.95 -18.83 -21.99
CA ARG A 259 -2.71 -18.51 -21.26
C ARG A 259 -1.49 -18.95 -22.05
N ARG A 260 -0.72 -17.99 -22.54
CA ARG A 260 0.56 -18.21 -23.21
C ARG A 260 1.69 -18.24 -22.18
N ARG A 261 2.63 -19.18 -22.31
CA ARG A 261 3.92 -19.13 -21.60
C ARG A 261 4.85 -18.21 -22.38
N GLU A 262 5.51 -17.28 -21.70
CA GLU A 262 6.51 -16.39 -22.29
C GLU A 262 7.69 -16.26 -21.30
N VAL A 263 8.92 -16.33 -21.79
CA VAL A 263 10.13 -16.05 -21.00
C VAL A 263 10.62 -14.65 -21.37
N LEU A 264 10.96 -13.85 -20.36
CA LEU A 264 11.47 -12.49 -20.54
C LEU A 264 12.90 -12.42 -19.99
N THR A 265 13.86 -12.03 -20.82
CA THR A 265 15.27 -11.85 -20.40
C THR A 265 15.51 -10.40 -19.99
N ALA A 266 15.98 -10.20 -18.75
CA ALA A 266 16.24 -8.89 -18.16
C ALA A 266 17.67 -8.78 -17.60
N GLY A 267 18.25 -7.57 -17.59
CA GLY A 267 19.52 -7.33 -16.91
C GLY A 267 19.36 -7.30 -15.38
N GLU A 268 18.38 -6.54 -14.89
CA GLU A 268 18.01 -6.44 -13.48
C GLU A 268 16.50 -6.68 -13.28
N VAL A 269 16.11 -7.15 -12.09
CA VAL A 269 14.72 -7.51 -11.77
C VAL A 269 14.29 -6.89 -10.44
N VAL A 270 13.20 -6.13 -10.45
CA VAL A 270 12.63 -5.53 -9.22
C VAL A 270 11.33 -6.25 -8.86
N LEU A 271 11.29 -6.85 -7.68
CA LEU A 271 10.12 -7.56 -7.15
C LEU A 271 9.21 -6.60 -6.40
N ALA A 272 8.01 -6.39 -6.96
CA ALA A 272 7.00 -5.46 -6.47
C ALA A 272 5.58 -6.06 -6.50
N ALA A 273 5.46 -7.40 -6.43
CA ALA A 273 4.22 -8.15 -6.55
C ALA A 273 3.37 -8.17 -5.25
N GLY A 274 3.77 -7.37 -4.25
CA GLY A 274 3.17 -7.28 -2.92
C GLY A 274 3.63 -8.42 -2.01
N ALA A 275 3.45 -8.25 -0.70
CA ALA A 275 4.00 -9.17 0.31
C ALA A 275 3.70 -10.65 0.05
N TRP A 276 2.51 -10.97 -0.45
CA TRP A 276 2.17 -12.32 -0.90
C TRP A 276 2.88 -12.72 -2.19
N GLY A 277 2.80 -11.88 -3.23
CA GLY A 277 3.23 -12.22 -4.59
C GLY A 277 4.74 -12.42 -4.68
N THR A 278 5.50 -11.49 -4.12
CA THR A 278 6.97 -11.52 -4.10
C THR A 278 7.48 -12.72 -3.29
N THR A 279 6.95 -12.91 -2.08
CA THR A 279 7.28 -14.06 -1.22
C THR A 279 6.92 -15.40 -1.88
N GLU A 280 5.75 -15.54 -2.54
CA GLU A 280 5.39 -16.79 -3.24
C GLU A 280 6.26 -17.02 -4.49
N LEU A 281 6.64 -15.98 -5.24
CA LEU A 281 7.52 -16.09 -6.40
C LEU A 281 8.93 -16.53 -6.01
N LEU A 282 9.51 -15.92 -4.97
CA LEU A 282 10.81 -16.30 -4.42
C LEU A 282 10.81 -17.73 -3.88
N HIS A 283 9.82 -18.12 -3.07
CA HIS A 283 9.69 -19.50 -2.58
C HIS A 283 9.55 -20.54 -3.70
N ARG A 284 8.89 -20.18 -4.81
CA ARG A 284 8.73 -21.06 -5.98
C ARG A 284 10.02 -21.14 -6.81
N SER A 285 10.79 -20.06 -6.87
CA SER A 285 12.05 -19.94 -7.63
C SER A 285 13.27 -20.46 -6.87
N ARG A 286 13.15 -20.73 -5.56
CA ARG A 286 14.24 -21.21 -4.69
C ARG A 286 15.09 -22.38 -5.24
N PRO A 287 14.55 -23.36 -6.00
CA PRO A 287 15.39 -24.38 -6.66
C PRO A 287 16.42 -23.85 -7.67
N HIS A 288 16.25 -22.61 -8.14
CA HIS A 288 17.17 -21.89 -9.03
C HIS A 288 17.88 -20.74 -8.32
N LEU A 289 17.67 -20.59 -7.01
CA LEU A 289 18.24 -19.54 -6.16
C LEU A 289 18.87 -20.17 -4.90
N PRO A 290 19.96 -20.96 -5.04
CA PRO A 290 20.58 -21.66 -3.91
C PRO A 290 21.10 -20.74 -2.80
N LEU A 291 21.52 -19.52 -3.12
CA LEU A 291 22.00 -18.53 -2.13
C LEU A 291 20.86 -17.82 -1.38
N LEU A 292 19.60 -18.07 -1.75
CA LEU A 292 18.46 -17.33 -1.19
C LEU A 292 18.25 -17.67 0.29
N SER A 293 18.32 -16.63 1.11
CA SER A 293 18.34 -16.66 2.58
C SER A 293 17.36 -17.67 3.25
N PRO A 294 17.75 -18.33 4.36
CA PRO A 294 16.83 -19.09 5.20
C PRO A 294 15.69 -18.22 5.79
N ALA A 295 15.88 -16.91 5.93
CA ALA A 295 14.87 -15.96 6.40
C ALA A 295 13.68 -15.76 5.44
N LEU A 296 13.71 -16.33 4.23
CA LEU A 296 12.62 -16.24 3.26
C LEU A 296 11.29 -16.74 3.83
N GLY A 297 10.35 -15.82 3.95
CA GLY A 297 9.00 -16.03 4.48
C GLY A 297 8.84 -15.74 5.96
N THR A 298 9.88 -15.39 6.70
CA THR A 298 9.79 -14.95 8.12
C THR A 298 9.15 -13.55 8.24
N ARG A 299 8.92 -13.08 9.47
CA ARG A 299 8.37 -11.75 9.79
C ARG A 299 7.10 -11.36 8.99
N THR A 300 6.30 -12.32 8.50
CA THR A 300 5.10 -12.01 7.72
C THR A 300 3.99 -11.49 8.64
N CYS A 301 3.73 -10.19 8.57
CA CYS A 301 2.90 -9.44 9.51
C CYS A 301 1.50 -9.12 8.91
N THR A 302 0.44 -9.17 9.71
CA THR A 302 -0.92 -8.79 9.28
C THR A 302 -1.32 -7.35 9.66
N ASN A 303 -0.33 -6.54 10.07
CA ASN A 303 -0.51 -5.26 10.75
C ASN A 303 -1.40 -5.34 12.01
N ARG A 304 -1.52 -6.56 12.55
CA ARG A 304 -2.41 -6.96 13.64
C ARG A 304 -3.86 -6.49 13.45
N GLU A 305 -4.37 -6.61 12.23
CA GLU A 305 -5.69 -6.09 11.87
C GLU A 305 -6.86 -6.78 12.56
N VAL A 306 -7.81 -5.97 13.03
CA VAL A 306 -9.13 -6.41 13.52
C VAL A 306 -10.19 -5.46 12.97
N ILE A 307 -11.15 -6.02 12.23
CA ILE A 307 -12.30 -5.27 11.70
C ILE A 307 -13.55 -5.62 12.51
N THR A 308 -14.22 -4.57 12.97
CA THR A 308 -15.47 -4.63 13.73
C THR A 308 -16.51 -3.74 13.05
N ALA A 309 -17.78 -3.85 13.44
CA ALA A 309 -18.85 -3.05 12.84
C ALA A 309 -19.95 -2.68 13.84
N ALA A 310 -20.53 -1.49 13.69
CA ALA A 310 -21.70 -1.04 14.43
C ALA A 310 -22.80 -0.63 13.43
N SER A 311 -24.03 -1.11 13.64
CA SER A 311 -25.18 -0.76 12.79
C SER A 311 -26.51 -0.72 13.55
N ALA A 312 -27.40 0.19 13.12
CA ALA A 312 -28.76 0.34 13.62
C ALA A 312 -29.74 0.60 12.44
N PRO A 313 -31.03 0.23 12.54
CA PRO A 313 -31.97 0.40 11.43
C PRO A 313 -32.17 1.86 10.97
N GLY A 314 -32.07 2.83 11.89
CA GLY A 314 -32.22 4.26 11.61
C GLY A 314 -30.92 5.07 11.57
N PHE A 315 -29.75 4.41 11.68
CA PHE A 315 -28.46 5.10 11.63
C PHE A 315 -28.00 5.34 10.19
N ASP A 316 -27.33 6.47 9.94
CA ASP A 316 -26.60 6.78 8.72
C ASP A 316 -25.23 7.36 9.09
N THR A 317 -24.14 6.79 8.56
CA THR A 317 -22.78 7.32 8.74
C THR A 317 -22.61 8.70 8.12
N GLY A 318 -23.47 9.07 7.17
CA GLY A 318 -23.38 10.28 6.35
C GLY A 318 -22.36 10.16 5.20
N PRO A 319 -22.23 11.22 4.37
CA PRO A 319 -21.28 11.26 3.26
C PRO A 319 -19.83 11.31 3.75
N GLY A 320 -18.89 10.96 2.87
CA GLY A 320 -17.44 11.13 3.06
C GLY A 320 -16.62 10.23 2.13
N PRO A 321 -15.29 10.42 2.02
CA PRO A 321 -14.43 9.34 1.58
C PRO A 321 -14.56 8.12 2.52
N ALA A 322 -14.00 6.97 2.12
CA ALA A 322 -14.14 5.74 2.90
C ALA A 322 -13.66 5.93 4.34
N ILE A 323 -12.48 6.51 4.56
CA ILE A 323 -11.97 6.87 5.89
C ILE A 323 -11.76 8.39 5.96
N THR A 324 -12.14 8.97 7.11
CA THR A 324 -12.11 10.43 7.40
C THR A 324 -11.56 10.75 8.77
N SER A 325 -11.85 9.91 9.78
CA SER A 325 -11.48 10.13 11.17
C SER A 325 -10.95 8.87 11.84
N ALA A 326 -10.10 9.08 12.84
CA ALA A 326 -9.49 8.02 13.63
C ALA A 326 -9.28 8.46 15.09
N ILE A 327 -9.11 7.46 15.96
CA ILE A 327 -8.82 7.62 17.39
C ILE A 327 -7.71 6.64 17.80
N ARG A 328 -7.07 6.87 18.94
CA ARG A 328 -6.14 5.91 19.57
C ARG A 328 -6.71 5.39 20.90
N PRO A 329 -7.43 4.24 20.91
CA PRO A 329 -8.01 3.67 22.13
C PRO A 329 -6.96 3.17 23.14
N THR A 330 -5.72 2.95 22.67
CA THR A 330 -4.50 2.80 23.48
C THR A 330 -3.35 3.42 22.68
N PRO A 331 -2.18 3.75 23.28
CA PRO A 331 -1.05 4.33 22.54
C PRO A 331 -0.65 3.53 21.29
N THR A 332 -0.67 2.19 21.40
CA THR A 332 -0.29 1.25 20.32
C THR A 332 -1.44 0.83 19.41
N THR A 333 -2.67 1.32 19.60
CA THR A 333 -3.84 0.97 18.79
C THR A 333 -4.33 2.16 17.99
N LEU A 334 -4.38 2.06 16.65
CA LEU A 334 -5.15 3.00 15.82
C LEU A 334 -6.48 2.36 15.42
N LEU A 335 -7.59 3.09 15.59
CA LEU A 335 -8.91 2.68 15.14
C LEU A 335 -9.51 3.77 14.23
N GLN A 336 -9.96 3.36 13.05
CA GLN A 336 -10.43 4.24 11.96
C GLN A 336 -11.90 3.97 11.65
N LEU A 337 -12.69 5.04 11.49
CA LEU A 337 -14.03 4.93 10.91
C LEU A 337 -13.91 4.72 9.40
N CYS A 338 -14.41 3.58 8.93
CA CYS A 338 -14.57 3.29 7.51
C CYS A 338 -16.05 3.24 7.13
N ARG A 339 -16.49 4.20 6.32
CA ARG A 339 -17.75 4.16 5.59
C ARG A 339 -17.73 3.04 4.55
N VAL A 340 -18.90 2.46 4.34
CA VAL A 340 -19.21 1.67 3.16
C VAL A 340 -20.15 2.50 2.31
N GLY A 341 -19.74 2.81 1.07
CA GLY A 341 -20.50 3.66 0.15
C GLY A 341 -21.96 3.22 -0.10
N PRO A 342 -22.81 4.10 -0.67
CA PRO A 342 -24.22 3.80 -0.88
C PRO A 342 -24.36 2.60 -1.83
N GLY A 343 -25.21 1.65 -1.41
CA GLY A 343 -25.22 0.29 -1.93
C GLY A 343 -24.79 -0.72 -0.85
N THR A 344 -24.61 -1.97 -1.27
CA THR A 344 -23.95 -3.00 -0.45
C THR A 344 -22.48 -3.11 -0.85
N HIS A 345 -21.69 -3.91 -0.13
CA HIS A 345 -20.26 -4.13 -0.39
C HIS A 345 -19.97 -5.62 -0.14
N PRO A 346 -18.93 -6.25 -0.72
CA PRO A 346 -18.60 -7.65 -0.43
C PRO A 346 -18.35 -7.91 1.06
N LEU A 347 -17.87 -6.92 1.81
CA LEU A 347 -17.76 -7.02 3.28
C LEU A 347 -19.12 -7.22 3.98
N ALA A 348 -20.25 -6.88 3.36
CA ALA A 348 -21.59 -7.17 3.88
C ALA A 348 -21.89 -8.67 3.91
N ALA A 349 -21.41 -9.43 2.92
CA ALA A 349 -21.41 -10.89 2.99
C ALA A 349 -20.42 -11.37 4.06
N ALA A 350 -19.27 -10.70 4.20
CA ALA A 350 -18.29 -10.99 5.26
C ALA A 350 -18.69 -10.54 6.69
N LEU A 351 -19.91 -10.02 6.89
CA LEU A 351 -20.44 -9.53 8.19
C LEU A 351 -21.83 -10.10 8.53
N ARG A 352 -22.22 -11.22 7.90
CA ARG A 352 -23.54 -11.85 8.06
C ARG A 352 -23.45 -13.35 8.40
N PRO A 353 -24.36 -13.80 9.27
CA PRO A 353 -24.92 -15.15 9.20
C PRO A 353 -26.36 -15.18 8.62
N PHE A 354 -27.21 -14.21 8.96
CA PHE A 354 -28.66 -14.24 8.70
C PHE A 354 -29.23 -12.85 8.27
N PRO A 355 -30.48 -12.76 7.76
CA PRO A 355 -30.88 -11.67 6.85
C PRO A 355 -31.31 -10.37 7.54
N LEU A 356 -30.63 -9.27 7.16
CA LEU A 356 -31.25 -7.95 7.03
C LEU A 356 -31.52 -7.66 5.54
N PRO A 357 -32.45 -6.77 5.17
CA PRO A 357 -32.62 -6.34 3.78
C PRO A 357 -31.30 -5.82 3.22
N PHE A 358 -30.84 -6.40 2.10
CA PHE A 358 -29.50 -6.16 1.53
C PHE A 358 -29.28 -4.67 1.19
N ARG A 359 -30.34 -3.98 0.74
CA ARG A 359 -30.36 -2.57 0.34
C ARG A 359 -29.96 -1.59 1.45
N ALA A 360 -29.98 -1.99 2.73
CA ALA A 360 -29.73 -1.11 3.87
C ALA A 360 -28.33 -1.21 4.51
N PHE A 361 -27.42 -2.07 4.02
CA PHE A 361 -26.15 -2.31 4.75
C PHE A 361 -25.17 -1.12 4.76
N GLY A 362 -24.91 -0.48 3.61
CA GLY A 362 -23.76 0.43 3.43
C GLY A 362 -23.73 1.60 4.40
N ARG A 363 -24.50 2.65 4.10
CA ARG A 363 -24.58 3.86 4.94
C ARG A 363 -25.08 3.61 6.37
N ARG A 364 -25.78 2.49 6.66
CA ARG A 364 -26.24 2.17 8.02
C ARG A 364 -25.25 1.35 8.86
N THR A 365 -24.03 1.12 8.36
CA THR A 365 -22.97 0.39 9.07
C THR A 365 -21.68 1.20 9.12
N ALA A 366 -21.27 1.61 10.32
CA ALA A 366 -19.90 2.02 10.57
C ALA A 366 -19.02 0.76 10.64
N LEU A 367 -18.02 0.64 9.77
CA LEU A 367 -16.93 -0.32 9.98
C LEU A 367 -15.82 0.37 10.78
N LEU A 368 -15.30 -0.32 11.78
CA LEU A 368 -14.21 0.17 12.62
C LEU A 368 -12.99 -0.72 12.36
N PHE A 369 -12.04 -0.18 11.59
CA PHE A 369 -10.80 -0.84 11.20
C PHE A 369 -9.74 -0.54 12.25
N THR A 370 -9.19 -1.58 12.88
CA THR A 370 -8.19 -1.46 13.93
C THR A 370 -6.88 -2.09 13.49
N MET A 371 -5.76 -1.41 13.77
CA MET A 371 -4.39 -1.89 13.60
C MET A 371 -3.64 -1.71 14.92
N GLU A 372 -2.64 -2.56 15.20
CA GLU A 372 -1.93 -2.56 16.49
C GLU A 372 -0.40 -2.65 16.32
N LEU A 373 0.31 -1.65 16.84
CA LEU A 373 1.77 -1.63 16.97
C LEU A 373 2.21 -2.55 18.12
N ARG A 374 2.24 -3.86 17.85
CA ARG A 374 2.85 -4.89 18.71
C ARG A 374 3.52 -5.96 17.85
N ASN A 375 4.51 -6.65 18.43
CA ASN A 375 5.15 -7.77 17.77
C ASN A 375 4.22 -8.99 17.66
N SER A 376 3.95 -9.41 16.42
CA SER A 376 3.53 -10.76 16.06
C SER A 376 3.77 -10.99 14.57
N ALA A 377 4.09 -12.21 14.18
CA ALA A 377 4.30 -12.60 12.80
C ALA A 377 3.93 -14.07 12.51
N LEU A 378 3.75 -14.35 11.23
CA LEU A 378 3.71 -15.68 10.63
C LEU A 378 5.02 -15.96 9.89
N THR A 379 5.36 -17.24 9.77
CA THR A 379 6.39 -17.72 8.84
C THR A 379 5.74 -18.49 7.70
N SER A 380 6.04 -18.11 6.46
CA SER A 380 5.50 -18.72 5.25
C SER A 380 6.45 -19.77 4.65
N HIS A 381 5.87 -20.81 4.05
CA HIS A 381 6.60 -21.88 3.37
C HIS A 381 5.84 -22.34 2.13
N TYR A 382 6.53 -22.81 1.09
CA TYR A 382 5.90 -23.33 -0.13
C TYR A 382 5.96 -24.86 -0.23
N ARG A 383 4.93 -25.50 0.34
CA ARG A 383 4.86 -26.96 0.56
C ARG A 383 3.90 -27.64 -0.44
N PRO A 384 4.10 -28.94 -0.76
CA PRO A 384 3.15 -29.70 -1.57
C PRO A 384 1.77 -29.83 -0.89
N ARG A 385 0.73 -30.00 -1.71
CA ARG A 385 -0.67 -30.29 -1.35
C ARG A 385 -1.29 -31.12 -2.48
N LEU A 386 -2.45 -31.72 -2.21
CA LEU A 386 -3.28 -32.48 -3.17
C LEU A 386 -3.39 -31.83 -4.57
N PHE A 387 -3.48 -30.50 -4.63
CA PHE A 387 -3.58 -29.74 -5.88
C PHE A 387 -2.40 -28.77 -6.02
N GLY A 388 -1.20 -29.34 -6.19
CA GLY A 388 0.07 -28.65 -6.40
C GLY A 388 0.68 -28.02 -5.16
N ARG A 389 1.91 -27.47 -5.30
CA ARG A 389 2.57 -26.71 -4.23
C ARG A 389 1.87 -25.38 -3.98
N ARG A 390 1.76 -24.96 -2.72
CA ARG A 390 1.09 -23.71 -2.31
C ARG A 390 1.79 -23.06 -1.12
N LEU A 391 1.71 -21.74 -1.02
CA LEU A 391 2.11 -21.01 0.17
C LEU A 391 1.22 -21.41 1.37
N VAL A 392 1.85 -21.78 2.48
CA VAL A 392 1.24 -22.13 3.77
C VAL A 392 1.93 -21.37 4.89
N PHE A 393 1.23 -21.10 5.99
CA PHE A 393 1.74 -20.30 7.11
C PHE A 393 1.79 -21.11 8.41
N ARG A 394 2.84 -20.87 9.19
CA ARG A 394 3.02 -21.28 10.60
C ARG A 394 3.13 -20.01 11.46
N PRO A 395 2.99 -20.09 12.80
CA PRO A 395 3.42 -18.99 13.67
C PRO A 395 4.90 -18.68 13.44
N GLY A 396 5.25 -17.40 13.38
CA GLY A 396 6.64 -16.93 13.45
C GLY A 396 7.00 -16.42 14.85
N THR A 397 6.00 -15.99 15.62
CA THR A 397 6.12 -15.54 17.02
C THR A 397 5.24 -16.35 17.97
N ILE A 398 5.57 -16.33 19.27
CA ILE A 398 4.75 -16.93 20.34
C ILE A 398 3.35 -16.29 20.38
N ARG A 399 3.27 -14.96 20.30
CA ARG A 399 2.00 -14.22 20.20
C ARG A 399 1.40 -14.45 18.80
N PRO A 400 0.14 -14.89 18.67
CA PRO A 400 -0.51 -15.04 17.37
C PRO A 400 -1.00 -13.70 16.80
N GLU A 401 -1.19 -13.69 15.48
CA GLU A 401 -2.00 -12.68 14.79
C GLU A 401 -3.42 -12.64 15.36
N PRO A 402 -4.02 -11.45 15.56
CA PRO A 402 -5.28 -11.31 16.26
C PRO A 402 -6.48 -11.72 15.40
N VAL A 403 -7.56 -12.12 16.09
CA VAL A 403 -8.92 -12.29 15.51
C VAL A 403 -9.98 -11.49 16.27
N ARG A 404 -9.54 -10.80 17.34
CA ARG A 404 -10.28 -9.93 18.25
C ARG A 404 -9.29 -8.91 18.82
N SER A 405 -9.76 -7.71 19.15
CA SER A 405 -9.02 -6.71 19.92
C SER A 405 -9.96 -6.18 21.01
N PRO A 406 -9.61 -6.28 22.32
CA PRO A 406 -10.49 -5.83 23.39
C PRO A 406 -10.81 -4.33 23.30
N SER A 407 -9.84 -3.49 22.95
CA SER A 407 -10.01 -2.05 22.78
C SER A 407 -10.94 -1.72 21.61
N ALA A 408 -10.76 -2.40 20.46
CA ALA A 408 -11.67 -2.27 19.32
C ALA A 408 -13.10 -2.70 19.66
N GLU A 409 -13.28 -3.84 20.34
CA GLU A 409 -14.59 -4.30 20.76
C GLU A 409 -15.25 -3.35 21.76
N THR A 410 -14.49 -2.70 22.64
CA THR A 410 -15.01 -1.66 23.56
C THR A 410 -15.50 -0.43 22.79
N VAL A 411 -14.68 0.15 21.91
CA VAL A 411 -15.10 1.28 21.05
C VAL A 411 -16.33 0.90 20.22
N THR A 412 -16.38 -0.31 19.66
CA THR A 412 -17.54 -0.78 18.88
C THR A 412 -18.80 -0.88 19.73
N ARG A 413 -18.71 -1.33 20.99
CA ARG A 413 -19.87 -1.40 21.90
C ARG A 413 -20.37 -0.01 22.26
N THR A 414 -19.49 0.92 22.63
CA THR A 414 -19.86 2.30 22.97
C THR A 414 -20.47 3.02 21.76
N TYR A 415 -19.83 2.95 20.59
CA TYR A 415 -20.37 3.48 19.34
C TYR A 415 -21.74 2.87 18.99
N ALA A 416 -21.89 1.54 19.15
CA ALA A 416 -23.16 0.86 18.92
C ALA A 416 -24.26 1.32 19.89
N ALA A 417 -23.93 1.57 21.16
CA ALA A 417 -24.87 2.13 22.13
C ALA A 417 -25.30 3.55 21.77
N ALA A 418 -24.36 4.41 21.36
CA ALA A 418 -24.63 5.78 20.91
C ALA A 418 -25.60 5.86 19.72
N ILE A 419 -25.58 4.87 18.82
CA ILE A 419 -26.54 4.75 17.68
C ILE A 419 -27.78 3.89 17.98
N ARG A 420 -28.00 3.44 19.23
CA ARG A 420 -29.06 2.49 19.64
C ARG A 420 -29.06 1.21 18.76
N GLY A 421 -27.87 0.73 18.41
CA GLY A 421 -27.61 -0.34 17.45
C GLY A 421 -26.97 -1.59 18.04
N ARG A 422 -26.31 -2.37 17.17
CA ARG A 422 -25.64 -3.62 17.54
C ARG A 422 -24.19 -3.64 17.05
N ALA A 423 -23.27 -3.92 17.97
CA ALA A 423 -21.87 -4.23 17.67
C ALA A 423 -21.75 -5.63 17.03
N ARG A 424 -20.83 -5.79 16.08
CA ARG A 424 -20.60 -7.03 15.30
C ARG A 424 -19.12 -7.27 15.05
N ARG A 425 -18.79 -8.53 14.77
CA ARG A 425 -17.46 -9.02 14.37
C ARG A 425 -17.58 -9.73 13.01
N LEU A 426 -16.47 -9.89 12.29
CA LEU A 426 -16.40 -10.70 11.07
C LEU A 426 -16.74 -12.18 11.40
N TRP A 427 -17.29 -12.93 10.44
CA TRP A 427 -17.48 -14.38 10.58
C TRP A 427 -16.15 -15.12 10.73
N THR A 428 -15.06 -14.56 10.20
CA THR A 428 -13.70 -15.12 10.31
C THR A 428 -13.21 -15.21 11.76
N THR A 429 -13.73 -14.37 12.67
CA THR A 429 -13.51 -14.49 14.11
C THR A 429 -14.03 -15.84 14.65
N LEU A 430 -15.15 -16.35 14.13
CA LEU A 430 -15.71 -17.65 14.52
C LEU A 430 -14.78 -18.80 14.09
N LEU A 431 -14.23 -18.72 12.87
CA LEU A 431 -13.24 -19.70 12.38
C LEU A 431 -11.82 -19.50 12.93
N ARG A 432 -11.60 -18.49 13.78
CA ARG A 432 -10.28 -18.09 14.30
C ARG A 432 -9.25 -17.83 13.18
N VAL A 433 -9.69 -17.20 12.08
CA VAL A 433 -8.83 -16.80 10.95
C VAL A 433 -8.60 -15.29 10.94
N PRO A 434 -7.35 -14.81 11.12
CA PRO A 434 -6.98 -13.41 10.95
C PRO A 434 -7.31 -12.89 9.55
N VAL A 435 -7.78 -11.65 9.46
CA VAL A 435 -8.14 -10.96 8.20
C VAL A 435 -7.29 -9.71 8.06
N THR A 436 -6.71 -9.50 6.88
CA THR A 436 -5.86 -8.34 6.61
C THR A 436 -5.99 -7.82 5.19
N ALA A 437 -5.93 -6.50 5.04
CA ALA A 437 -5.63 -5.79 3.79
C ALA A 437 -4.18 -5.26 3.76
N HIS A 438 -3.52 -5.22 4.93
CA HIS A 438 -2.18 -4.69 5.17
C HIS A 438 -1.16 -5.81 5.45
N LEU A 439 -1.14 -6.86 4.61
CA LEU A 439 -0.13 -7.92 4.69
C LEU A 439 1.26 -7.37 4.32
N MET A 440 2.23 -7.61 5.21
CA MET A 440 3.62 -7.14 5.11
C MET A 440 4.60 -8.27 5.43
N GLY A 441 5.89 -8.04 5.18
CA GLY A 441 6.96 -8.98 5.51
C GLY A 441 7.00 -10.23 4.62
N GLY A 442 7.89 -11.14 4.97
CA GLY A 442 8.25 -12.31 4.15
C GLY A 442 9.59 -12.15 3.42
N CYS A 443 10.07 -10.92 3.22
CA CYS A 443 11.41 -10.61 2.70
C CYS A 443 12.08 -9.49 3.53
N PRO A 444 12.26 -9.67 4.86
CA PRO A 444 12.80 -8.63 5.73
C PRO A 444 14.17 -8.13 5.27
N LEU A 445 14.44 -6.84 5.49
CA LEU A 445 15.72 -6.19 5.19
C LEU A 445 16.70 -6.30 6.35
N GLY A 446 18.00 -6.37 6.05
CA GLY A 446 19.07 -6.32 7.05
C GLY A 446 20.44 -6.66 6.49
N THR A 447 21.48 -6.45 7.29
CA THR A 447 22.89 -6.69 6.94
C THR A 447 23.26 -8.16 6.99
N ASP A 448 22.64 -8.95 7.88
CA ASP A 448 22.90 -10.39 8.02
C ASP A 448 22.03 -11.25 7.06
N PRO A 449 22.62 -11.97 6.08
CA PRO A 449 21.88 -12.85 5.17
C PRO A 449 21.28 -14.10 5.84
N ALA A 450 21.68 -14.47 7.06
CA ALA A 450 21.05 -15.55 7.82
C ALA A 450 19.68 -15.14 8.41
N HIS A 451 19.46 -13.83 8.63
CA HIS A 451 18.27 -13.30 9.29
C HIS A 451 17.45 -12.32 8.42
N SER A 452 18.01 -11.85 7.31
CA SER A 452 17.33 -11.02 6.31
C SER A 452 17.38 -11.64 4.90
N VAL A 453 16.47 -11.20 4.01
CA VAL A 453 16.38 -11.69 2.62
C VAL A 453 17.06 -10.73 1.63
N ALA A 454 17.10 -9.44 1.96
CA ALA A 454 17.74 -8.41 1.17
C ALA A 454 18.47 -7.42 2.10
N ASP A 455 19.47 -6.74 1.56
CA ASP A 455 20.26 -5.75 2.29
C ASP A 455 19.50 -4.43 2.52
N PRO A 456 20.05 -3.48 3.30
CA PRO A 456 19.42 -2.17 3.49
C PRO A 456 19.21 -1.32 2.23
N TYR A 457 19.82 -1.67 1.08
CA TYR A 457 19.58 -1.07 -0.24
C TYR A 457 18.59 -1.89 -1.08
N HIS A 458 17.88 -2.83 -0.44
CA HIS A 458 16.88 -3.71 -1.02
C HIS A 458 17.41 -4.70 -2.07
N ARG A 459 18.73 -4.90 -2.18
CA ARG A 459 19.33 -5.95 -3.04
C ARG A 459 19.19 -7.30 -2.34
N VAL A 460 18.65 -8.32 -3.00
CA VAL A 460 18.54 -9.67 -2.44
C VAL A 460 19.94 -10.22 -2.17
N HIS A 461 20.14 -10.84 -1.01
CA HIS A 461 21.44 -11.38 -0.60
C HIS A 461 21.91 -12.47 -1.56
N GLY A 462 23.15 -12.33 -2.07
CA GLY A 462 23.74 -13.20 -3.08
C GLY A 462 23.21 -12.98 -4.51
N TYR A 463 22.31 -12.01 -4.72
CA TYR A 463 21.71 -11.67 -6.01
C TYR A 463 21.58 -10.15 -6.19
N PRO A 464 22.70 -9.41 -6.32
CA PRO A 464 22.70 -7.94 -6.25
C PRO A 464 21.91 -7.20 -7.36
N THR A 465 21.59 -7.89 -8.46
CA THR A 465 20.73 -7.40 -9.57
C THR A 465 19.24 -7.80 -9.43
N LEU A 466 18.86 -8.38 -8.29
CA LEU A 466 17.49 -8.70 -7.91
C LEU A 466 17.10 -7.91 -6.66
N HIS A 467 16.00 -7.14 -6.72
CA HIS A 467 15.63 -6.22 -5.64
C HIS A 467 14.19 -6.45 -5.14
N VAL A 468 13.87 -5.99 -3.93
CA VAL A 468 12.51 -6.10 -3.33
C VAL A 468 12.02 -4.74 -2.85
N THR A 469 11.04 -4.13 -3.53
CA THR A 469 10.57 -2.76 -3.22
C THR A 469 9.16 -2.68 -2.64
N ASP A 470 8.46 -3.80 -2.45
CA ASP A 470 7.09 -3.82 -1.91
C ASP A 470 6.99 -4.13 -0.39
N ALA A 471 5.74 -4.24 0.09
CA ALA A 471 5.38 -4.57 1.46
C ALA A 471 6.08 -5.81 2.06
N SER A 472 6.63 -6.73 1.27
CA SER A 472 7.45 -7.84 1.76
C SER A 472 8.75 -7.39 2.45
N ALA A 473 9.26 -6.21 2.14
CA ALA A 473 10.44 -5.61 2.78
C ALA A 473 10.19 -5.14 4.22
N ILE A 474 8.94 -4.77 4.56
CA ILE A 474 8.60 -4.22 5.89
C ILE A 474 8.64 -5.36 6.94
N PRO A 475 9.53 -5.32 7.94
CA PRO A 475 9.82 -6.48 8.80
C PRO A 475 8.98 -6.56 10.08
N GLY A 476 7.95 -5.73 10.23
CA GLY A 476 7.13 -5.64 11.44
C GLY A 476 5.72 -5.08 11.22
N ASN A 477 4.89 -5.07 12.26
CA ASN A 477 3.60 -4.38 12.26
C ASN A 477 3.82 -2.88 12.52
N LEU A 478 3.30 -2.01 11.65
CA LEU A 478 3.42 -0.55 11.82
C LEU A 478 2.32 0.03 12.73
N GLY A 479 1.22 -0.71 12.95
CA GLY A 479 0.02 -0.22 13.61
C GLY A 479 -0.81 0.79 12.80
N HIS A 480 -0.37 1.11 11.57
CA HIS A 480 -0.90 2.18 10.71
C HIS A 480 -0.91 1.75 9.23
N ASN A 481 -1.65 2.45 8.36
CA ASN A 481 -1.78 2.06 6.96
C ASN A 481 -0.42 2.12 6.22
N PRO A 482 0.08 1.01 5.65
CA PRO A 482 1.46 0.89 5.22
C PRO A 482 1.76 1.50 3.84
N SER A 483 0.76 1.93 3.07
CA SER A 483 0.98 2.43 1.69
C SER A 483 1.97 3.58 1.60
N LEU A 484 2.00 4.45 2.62
CA LEU A 484 2.98 5.53 2.68
C LEU A 484 4.39 5.00 2.98
N THR A 485 4.55 4.11 3.97
CA THR A 485 5.85 3.46 4.30
C THR A 485 6.40 2.61 3.14
N ILE A 486 5.55 1.88 2.42
CA ILE A 486 5.98 1.12 1.22
C ILE A 486 6.52 2.09 0.16
N THR A 487 5.87 3.25 -0.03
CA THR A 487 6.33 4.26 -0.98
C THR A 487 7.64 4.90 -0.51
N ALA A 488 7.75 5.31 0.76
CA ALA A 488 8.96 5.92 1.31
C ALA A 488 10.17 4.98 1.31
N MET A 489 10.00 3.70 1.67
CA MET A 489 11.08 2.71 1.59
C MET A 489 11.51 2.44 0.15
N ALA A 490 10.57 2.39 -0.80
CA ALA A 490 10.91 2.29 -2.21
C ALA A 490 11.65 3.53 -2.73
N GLU A 491 11.20 4.73 -2.38
CA GLU A 491 11.88 5.99 -2.76
C GLU A 491 13.33 6.00 -2.23
N ARG A 492 13.55 5.59 -0.96
CA ARG A 492 14.90 5.41 -0.38
C ARG A 492 15.76 4.42 -1.18
N ALA A 493 15.20 3.24 -1.50
CA ALA A 493 15.91 2.20 -2.24
C ALA A 493 16.29 2.63 -3.66
N LEU A 494 15.40 3.38 -4.33
CA LEU A 494 15.63 3.88 -5.68
C LEU A 494 16.49 5.14 -5.72
N ASP A 495 16.50 5.97 -4.68
CA ASP A 495 17.40 7.12 -4.57
C ASP A 495 18.86 6.68 -4.37
N ALA A 496 19.10 5.60 -3.61
CA ALA A 496 20.40 4.95 -3.49
C ALA A 496 20.86 4.17 -4.74
N TRP A 497 20.00 3.99 -5.76
CA TRP A 497 20.36 3.31 -7.00
C TRP A 497 21.25 4.21 -7.89
N PRO A 498 22.29 3.68 -8.56
CA PRO A 498 23.13 4.47 -9.48
C PRO A 498 22.35 5.08 -10.66
N LEU A 499 22.98 6.03 -11.37
CA LEU A 499 22.53 6.45 -12.69
C LEU A 499 22.91 5.39 -13.73
N ALA A 500 22.12 5.25 -14.80
CA ALA A 500 22.43 4.30 -15.88
C ALA A 500 23.82 4.56 -16.47
N GLY A 501 24.69 3.54 -16.46
CA GLY A 501 26.08 3.64 -16.91
C GLY A 501 27.06 4.24 -15.90
N ALA A 502 26.60 4.77 -14.77
CA ALA A 502 27.48 5.24 -13.70
C ALA A 502 27.97 4.10 -12.80
N ARG A 503 29.06 4.35 -12.05
CA ARG A 503 29.56 3.44 -11.01
C ARG A 503 28.54 3.33 -9.87
N ASP A 504 28.26 2.11 -9.41
CA ASP A 504 27.52 1.90 -8.16
C ASP A 504 28.36 2.36 -6.95
N LEU A 505 27.76 3.18 -6.09
CA LEU A 505 28.37 3.73 -4.88
C LEU A 505 27.83 3.08 -3.59
N ARG A 506 26.84 2.19 -3.72
CA ARG A 506 26.42 1.30 -2.65
C ARG A 506 27.59 0.37 -2.29
N PRO A 507 27.97 0.21 -1.01
CA PRO A 507 28.91 -0.81 -0.56
C PRO A 507 28.51 -2.20 -1.09
N HIS A 508 29.47 -3.13 -1.18
CA HIS A 508 29.18 -4.54 -1.45
C HIS A 508 28.35 -5.18 -0.32
N GLN A 509 27.83 -6.41 -0.52
CA GLN A 509 26.88 -7.02 0.43
C GLN A 509 27.55 -7.57 1.72
N ASP A 510 28.89 -7.59 1.77
CA ASP A 510 29.73 -7.92 2.93
C ASP A 510 30.35 -6.68 3.60
N GLU A 511 30.23 -5.50 2.99
CA GLU A 511 30.65 -4.23 3.60
C GLU A 511 29.60 -3.71 4.61
N PRO A 512 30.02 -3.02 5.68
CA PRO A 512 29.09 -2.34 6.60
C PRO A 512 28.14 -1.36 5.89
N TYR A 513 26.94 -1.20 6.45
CA TYR A 513 25.99 -0.20 5.96
C TYR A 513 26.55 1.23 6.07
N ARG A 514 26.25 2.08 5.08
CA ARG A 514 26.66 3.48 5.03
C ARG A 514 25.57 4.30 4.34
N SER A 515 24.97 5.26 5.05
CA SER A 515 24.02 6.19 4.45
C SER A 515 24.68 6.95 3.29
N LEU A 516 23.96 7.10 2.18
CA LEU A 516 24.48 7.70 0.94
C LEU A 516 23.79 9.05 0.68
N THR A 517 24.56 10.03 0.21
CA THR A 517 23.99 11.30 -0.25
C THR A 517 23.11 11.06 -1.49
N PRO A 518 21.86 11.56 -1.51
CA PRO A 518 20.93 11.42 -2.64
C PRO A 518 21.54 11.78 -4.01
N LEU A 519 21.55 10.80 -4.92
CA LEU A 519 21.90 11.04 -6.32
C LEU A 519 20.70 11.64 -7.06
N LYS A 520 20.50 12.95 -6.87
CA LYS A 520 19.50 13.72 -7.64
C LYS A 520 19.73 13.50 -9.13
N ALA A 521 18.80 12.77 -9.76
CA ALA A 521 18.76 12.66 -11.20
C ALA A 521 18.62 14.08 -11.80
N PRO A 522 19.32 14.40 -12.90
CA PRO A 522 19.10 15.66 -13.59
C PRO A 522 17.63 15.72 -14.02
N THR A 523 16.96 16.84 -13.75
CA THR A 523 15.54 17.02 -14.12
C THR A 523 15.40 17.04 -15.63
N VAL A 524 15.15 15.87 -16.23
CA VAL A 524 14.95 15.71 -17.68
C VAL A 524 13.79 16.62 -18.10
N PRO A 525 14.03 17.67 -18.90
CA PRO A 525 12.94 18.46 -19.44
C PRO A 525 12.17 17.55 -20.39
N CYS A 526 10.89 17.30 -20.09
CA CYS A 526 10.04 16.50 -20.98
C CYS A 526 9.98 17.20 -22.33
N GLN A 527 10.66 16.62 -23.33
CA GLN A 527 10.78 17.24 -24.65
C GLN A 527 9.40 17.38 -25.27
N THR A 528 8.91 18.62 -25.35
CA THR A 528 7.74 18.96 -26.15
C THR A 528 8.14 18.81 -27.61
N THR A 529 7.79 17.68 -28.20
CA THR A 529 7.99 17.41 -29.63
C THR A 529 7.17 18.40 -30.45
N ARG A 530 7.75 19.57 -30.75
CA ARG A 530 7.23 20.49 -31.75
C ARG A 530 7.29 19.77 -33.09
N SER A 531 6.14 19.26 -33.55
CA SER A 531 5.99 18.76 -34.91
C SER A 531 6.26 19.90 -35.89
N SER A 532 7.40 19.83 -36.59
CA SER A 532 7.74 20.76 -37.66
C SER A 532 6.78 20.55 -38.83
N SER A 533 5.77 21.41 -38.94
CA SER A 533 4.81 21.39 -40.05
C SER A 533 5.48 21.89 -41.34
N THR A 534 5.99 20.97 -42.15
CA THR A 534 6.40 21.27 -43.53
C THR A 534 5.18 21.60 -44.38
N SER A 535 5.27 22.69 -45.14
CA SER A 535 4.17 23.25 -45.93
C SER A 535 3.77 22.36 -47.11
N ALA A 536 2.47 22.37 -47.44
CA ALA A 536 1.94 21.94 -48.72
C ALA A 536 0.81 22.91 -49.14
N ALA A 537 0.84 23.37 -50.39
CA ALA A 537 -0.08 24.37 -50.94
C ALA A 537 -1.27 23.71 -51.70
N PRO A 538 -2.35 24.44 -52.03
CA PRO A 538 -3.69 23.85 -52.21
C PRO A 538 -4.09 23.53 -53.67
N ALA A 539 -5.19 22.79 -53.83
CA ALA A 539 -5.88 22.58 -55.11
C ALA A 539 -7.42 22.80 -55.01
N SER A 540 -7.90 23.69 -55.87
CA SER A 540 -9.26 24.02 -56.35
C SER A 540 -10.50 23.17 -56.02
N SER A 541 -11.62 23.85 -55.77
CA SER A 541 -13.01 23.34 -55.79
C SER A 541 -13.57 23.08 -57.20
N PRO A 542 -14.68 22.32 -57.32
CA PRO A 542 -16.00 22.88 -57.65
C PRO A 542 -17.11 22.43 -56.64
N ALA A 543 -18.39 22.84 -56.63
CA ALA A 543 -19.16 23.94 -57.26
C ALA A 543 -20.53 24.12 -56.49
N SER A 544 -21.43 24.99 -56.98
CA SER A 544 -22.74 25.38 -56.36
C SER A 544 -23.77 25.71 -57.47
N PRO A 545 -25.02 26.20 -57.20
CA PRO A 545 -25.78 26.37 -55.96
C PRO A 545 -27.04 25.45 -55.97
N PRO A 546 -28.36 25.83 -56.01
CA PRO A 546 -29.09 27.12 -55.94
C PRO A 546 -29.58 27.48 -54.51
N ALA A 547 -30.59 28.34 -54.37
CA ALA A 547 -31.23 28.77 -53.10
C ALA A 547 -32.72 29.13 -53.29
N CYS A 548 -33.49 29.34 -52.20
CA CYS A 548 -34.79 30.02 -52.21
C CYS A 548 -35.20 30.60 -50.81
N CYS A 549 -36.35 31.27 -50.70
CA CYS A 549 -36.57 32.36 -49.72
C CYS A 549 -37.62 32.16 -48.58
N ARG A 550 -37.44 32.99 -47.52
CA ARG A 550 -38.38 33.63 -46.54
C ARG A 550 -39.92 33.62 -46.82
N PRO A 551 -40.82 33.97 -45.84
CA PRO A 551 -40.76 33.92 -44.34
C PRO A 551 -42.12 33.60 -43.62
N ALA A 552 -42.22 33.89 -42.31
CA ALA A 552 -43.43 34.00 -41.44
C ALA A 552 -44.07 32.67 -40.95
N THR A 553 -44.86 32.59 -39.85
CA THR A 553 -45.52 33.58 -38.96
C THR A 553 -45.28 33.35 -37.44
N SER A 554 -45.86 34.19 -36.57
CA SER A 554 -45.94 34.04 -35.10
C SER A 554 -47.40 34.22 -34.62
N PRO A 555 -47.78 33.87 -33.37
CA PRO A 555 -47.75 34.86 -32.25
C PRO A 555 -47.36 34.26 -30.87
N SER A 556 -46.68 35.00 -29.97
CA SER A 556 -47.15 35.66 -28.72
C SER A 556 -47.84 34.74 -27.67
N THR A 557 -47.71 34.89 -26.34
CA THR A 557 -47.41 36.01 -25.39
C THR A 557 -46.61 35.47 -24.16
N ALA A 558 -46.08 36.24 -23.19
CA ALA A 558 -45.68 37.65 -23.06
C ALA A 558 -44.62 37.79 -21.92
N SER A 559 -43.98 38.97 -21.81
CA SER A 559 -43.08 39.38 -20.71
C SER A 559 -43.59 40.71 -20.12
N PRO A 560 -43.02 41.25 -19.01
CA PRO A 560 -41.99 42.28 -19.23
C PRO A 560 -40.89 42.47 -18.15
N ALA A 561 -39.68 42.81 -18.65
CA ALA A 561 -38.76 43.88 -18.19
C ALA A 561 -38.08 43.79 -16.79
N ALA A 562 -36.95 44.48 -16.54
CA ALA A 562 -36.16 45.43 -17.35
C ALA A 562 -34.63 45.14 -17.22
N ALA A 563 -33.82 45.29 -18.27
CA ALA A 563 -32.90 46.43 -18.57
C ALA A 563 -31.71 46.62 -17.58
N CYS A 564 -30.48 46.99 -17.98
CA CYS A 564 -29.97 47.48 -19.28
C CYS A 564 -28.50 47.04 -19.55
N SER A 565 -27.87 47.54 -20.62
CA SER A 565 -26.65 46.97 -21.25
C SER A 565 -25.33 47.80 -21.00
N PRO A 566 -24.28 47.84 -21.88
CA PRO A 566 -23.11 46.97 -21.70
C PRO A 566 -21.70 47.63 -21.85
N ALA A 567 -20.66 46.79 -21.77
CA ALA A 567 -19.33 46.88 -22.41
C ALA A 567 -18.23 47.84 -21.86
N ALA A 568 -17.02 47.28 -21.69
CA ALA A 568 -15.72 47.89 -22.04
C ALA A 568 -14.58 46.84 -21.93
N CYS A 569 -13.51 47.01 -22.72
CA CYS A 569 -12.25 46.25 -22.59
C CYS A 569 -11.16 47.12 -21.95
N SER A 570 -10.34 46.54 -21.05
CA SER A 570 -8.99 47.05 -20.72
C SER A 570 -8.19 46.05 -19.88
N SER A 571 -6.87 46.24 -19.85
CA SER A 571 -5.87 45.34 -19.24
C SER A 571 -5.51 45.78 -17.78
N PRO A 572 -4.59 45.10 -17.05
CA PRO A 572 -4.67 45.01 -15.58
C PRO A 572 -3.94 46.12 -14.80
N PRO A 573 -4.27 46.31 -13.50
CA PRO A 573 -3.40 46.95 -12.52
C PRO A 573 -2.40 45.95 -11.90
N SER A 574 -1.30 46.49 -11.38
CA SER A 574 -0.16 45.75 -10.84
C SER A 574 -0.24 45.46 -9.33
N SER A 575 0.65 44.57 -8.90
CA SER A 575 1.13 44.30 -7.53
C SER A 575 0.74 45.26 -6.40
N SER A 576 0.21 44.70 -5.31
CA SER A 576 0.45 45.21 -3.96
C SER A 576 0.75 44.03 -3.01
N THR A 577 1.80 44.19 -2.19
CA THR A 577 2.32 43.13 -1.31
C THR A 577 1.96 43.44 0.15
N PRO A 578 1.21 42.59 0.86
CA PRO A 578 1.04 42.74 2.30
C PRO A 578 2.34 42.34 3.04
N PRO A 579 2.69 43.01 4.15
CA PRO A 579 3.99 42.83 4.81
C PRO A 579 4.12 41.47 5.51
N ALA A 580 5.35 40.96 5.56
CA ALA A 580 5.66 39.70 6.24
C ALA A 580 5.67 39.87 7.77
N THR A 581 4.78 39.17 8.46
CA THR A 581 4.85 38.99 9.92
C THR A 581 5.99 38.03 10.27
N ALA A 582 6.89 38.47 11.15
CA ALA A 582 8.03 37.66 11.57
C ALA A 582 7.59 36.41 12.39
N PRO A 583 8.27 35.26 12.25
CA PRO A 583 7.96 34.07 13.03
C PRO A 583 8.34 34.27 14.50
N ALA A 584 7.42 33.99 15.41
CA ALA A 584 7.69 34.02 16.85
C ALA A 584 8.73 32.95 17.25
N ARG A 585 9.64 33.32 18.17
CA ARG A 585 10.61 32.37 18.75
C ARG A 585 9.86 31.26 19.51
N PRO A 586 10.32 29.99 19.44
CA PRO A 586 9.83 28.94 20.32
C PRO A 586 10.25 29.22 21.77
N ALA A 587 9.38 28.89 22.73
CA ALA A 587 9.71 28.93 24.16
C ALA A 587 10.66 27.78 24.54
N PRO A 588 11.55 27.97 25.53
CA PRO A 588 12.42 26.91 26.03
C PRO A 588 11.62 25.81 26.76
N PRO A 589 12.12 24.55 26.78
CA PRO A 589 11.45 23.46 27.48
C PRO A 589 11.50 23.64 29.00
N LEU A 590 10.43 23.24 29.68
CA LEU A 590 10.36 23.21 31.15
C LEU A 590 11.31 22.13 31.71
N SER A 591 12.15 22.51 32.66
CA SER A 591 13.09 21.61 33.32
C SER A 591 12.38 20.58 34.20
N ALA A 592 12.79 19.32 34.13
CA ALA A 592 12.43 18.32 35.13
C ALA A 592 13.17 18.59 36.45
N PRO A 593 12.56 18.35 37.63
CA PRO A 593 13.20 18.59 38.92
C PRO A 593 14.29 17.56 39.21
N THR A 594 15.53 18.01 39.34
CA THR A 594 16.66 17.18 39.76
C THR A 594 16.61 16.92 41.27
N THR A 595 16.63 15.65 41.68
CA THR A 595 16.93 15.25 43.07
C THR A 595 18.29 14.56 43.13
N ALA A 596 19.23 15.17 43.85
CA ALA A 596 20.55 14.59 44.10
C ALA A 596 20.51 13.61 45.30
N PRO A 597 21.38 12.58 45.33
CA PRO A 597 21.40 11.61 46.42
C PRO A 597 22.27 12.06 47.60
N THR A 598 21.87 11.68 48.81
CA THR A 598 22.74 11.61 49.99
C THR A 598 22.53 10.28 50.71
N ALA A 599 23.59 9.73 51.30
CA ALA A 599 23.58 8.45 51.99
C ALA A 599 24.59 8.45 53.16
N ALA A 600 24.20 7.89 54.32
CA ALA A 600 25.07 7.32 55.38
C ALA A 600 24.23 6.97 56.63
N GLY A 601 24.74 6.06 57.49
CA GLY A 601 24.25 5.85 58.87
C GLY A 601 22.99 4.97 59.01
N SER A 602 22.97 3.67 59.39
CA SER A 602 23.82 2.76 60.17
C SER A 602 23.52 2.64 61.68
N SER A 603 22.62 1.71 62.07
CA SER A 603 22.63 1.03 63.38
C SER A 603 21.70 -0.20 63.43
N SER A 604 22.21 -1.33 63.91
CA SER A 604 21.50 -2.58 64.30
C SER A 604 20.88 -2.42 65.72
N PRO A 605 20.25 -3.43 66.40
CA PRO A 605 20.19 -4.89 66.13
C PRO A 605 18.90 -5.68 66.52
N ALA A 606 18.96 -7.02 66.32
CA ALA A 606 18.26 -8.09 67.10
C ALA A 606 16.71 -8.24 66.93
N THR A 607 16.05 -9.42 67.08
CA THR A 607 16.47 -10.84 67.28
C THR A 607 15.31 -11.81 66.92
N SER A 608 15.60 -13.12 66.79
CA SER A 608 14.65 -14.28 66.78
C SER A 608 13.74 -14.43 65.54
N ALA A 609 13.28 -15.63 65.12
CA ALA A 609 13.74 -17.02 65.36
C ALA A 609 13.26 -17.96 64.21
N ASN A 610 13.75 -19.19 64.19
CA ASN A 610 13.50 -20.26 63.19
C ASN A 610 13.50 -21.62 63.96
N PRO A 611 13.15 -22.80 63.39
CA PRO A 611 12.45 -23.13 62.14
C PRO A 611 11.32 -24.19 62.31
N ALA A 612 10.65 -24.63 61.22
CA ALA A 612 9.99 -25.95 61.11
C ALA A 612 9.75 -26.35 59.63
N THR A 613 9.87 -27.64 59.28
CA THR A 613 9.74 -28.16 57.89
C THR A 613 9.18 -29.63 57.87
N PRO A 614 9.22 -30.44 56.76
CA PRO A 614 8.02 -31.09 56.19
C PRO A 614 7.91 -32.61 56.48
N PRO A 615 6.98 -33.34 55.81
CA PRO A 615 7.35 -34.11 54.60
C PRO A 615 6.27 -34.03 53.47
N GLY A 616 6.44 -34.56 52.25
CA GLY A 616 7.53 -35.31 51.61
C GLY A 616 7.34 -35.41 50.07
N ALA A 617 8.27 -36.04 49.35
CA ALA A 617 8.31 -36.09 47.86
C ALA A 617 7.68 -37.36 47.23
N PRO A 618 7.66 -37.53 45.89
CA PRO A 618 8.83 -38.19 45.25
C PRO A 618 9.23 -37.75 43.81
N THR A 619 10.51 -38.01 43.49
CA THR A 619 11.15 -38.34 42.18
C THR A 619 10.48 -37.93 40.83
N SER A 620 11.07 -37.16 39.89
CA SER A 620 12.42 -37.14 39.26
C SER A 620 12.65 -38.11 38.08
N SER A 621 12.85 -37.59 36.87
CA SER A 621 13.77 -38.15 35.85
C SER A 621 14.00 -37.18 34.67
N THR A 622 15.24 -37.12 34.16
CA THR A 622 15.64 -36.34 32.96
C THR A 622 16.82 -37.06 32.28
N PRO A 623 16.77 -37.38 30.97
CA PRO A 623 17.89 -38.00 30.25
C PRO A 623 18.75 -36.98 29.46
N PRO A 624 20.08 -37.16 29.37
CA PRO A 624 20.96 -36.39 28.49
C PRO A 624 21.11 -37.04 27.08
N PRO A 625 21.56 -36.28 26.06
CA PRO A 625 21.96 -36.81 24.74
C PRO A 625 23.41 -37.34 24.75
N PRO A 626 23.80 -38.21 23.79
CA PRO A 626 24.68 -37.73 22.72
C PRO A 626 24.59 -38.48 21.36
N GLY A 627 25.27 -37.95 20.33
CA GLY A 627 26.03 -38.79 19.37
C GLY A 627 25.46 -39.01 17.95
N SER A 628 26.34 -38.87 16.95
CA SER A 628 26.21 -39.29 15.53
C SER A 628 27.53 -38.99 14.81
N PRO A 629 27.94 -39.69 13.72
CA PRO A 629 27.57 -41.02 13.23
C PRO A 629 28.82 -41.94 13.04
N PRO A 630 28.70 -43.07 12.31
CA PRO A 630 29.74 -43.45 11.33
C PRO A 630 29.16 -43.69 9.91
N ALA A 631 30.00 -44.05 8.92
CA ALA A 631 29.66 -44.00 7.48
C ALA A 631 30.05 -45.26 6.66
N GLY A 632 29.35 -45.46 5.53
CA GLY A 632 29.57 -46.51 4.52
C GLY A 632 29.05 -47.91 4.89
N ILE A 633 28.93 -48.93 4.03
CA ILE A 633 29.11 -49.21 2.57
C ILE A 633 28.65 -50.71 2.41
N PRO A 634 28.30 -51.33 1.25
CA PRO A 634 28.11 -50.89 -0.15
C PRO A 634 26.70 -51.20 -0.74
N THR A 635 26.64 -51.26 -2.07
CA THR A 635 25.56 -51.67 -3.00
C THR A 635 25.00 -53.11 -2.86
N THR A 636 23.71 -53.27 -3.16
CA THR A 636 23.20 -54.05 -4.32
C THR A 636 21.97 -53.35 -4.89
#